data_AF-A0A6M4NS05-F1
#
_entry.id   AF-A0A6M4NS05-F1
#
_cell.length_a   1.000
_cell.length_b   1.000
_cell.length_c   1.000
_cell.angle_alpha   90.00
_cell.angle_beta   90.00
_cell.angle_gamma   90.00
#
_symmetry.space_group_name_H-M   'P 1'
#
loop_
_entity.id
_entity.type
_entity.pdbx_description
1 polymer ?
#
loop_
_entity_poly.entity_id
_entity_poly.type
_entity_poly.pdbx_seq_one_letter_code
_entity_poly.pdbx_strand_id
1 'polypeptide(L)'
;MTTNQFYELYRHLGTLRTDASNIHLVIEKLTLLCRETKTSSSPEECLLAADNCLHEISNSASLFAVALSCWLTDDEYHGLAKALADKASVNHLQAENPLAYDLSSLDESRAILAACRLCALHVSPAISLGWALSLATAHPASAPALNAARALVLHHMQEYPWTTLRLLSSLKSPFTSLEIAKMALAQLEQQQNHLNVLPVLREFAMPPEMRLMYASLKRSENRDIQRHSEEKSIFGQLFTKQYFKYASKTALEFSVGDDVKETTLEMTPFQVEVELPITWRTDPLSGELTRKRLWKGKLK
;
A
#
# COMPACT_ATOMS: atom_id res chain seq x y z
N MET A 1 -9.36 6.23 -37.36
CA MET A 1 -8.63 5.63 -36.22
C MET A 1 -8.21 6.76 -35.31
N THR A 2 -8.98 7.04 -34.26
CA THR A 2 -8.63 8.04 -33.25
C THR A 2 -7.53 7.45 -32.38
N THR A 3 -6.35 8.07 -32.41
CA THR A 3 -5.25 7.68 -31.53
C THR A 3 -5.72 7.84 -30.09
N ASN A 4 -5.72 6.75 -29.32
CA ASN A 4 -6.16 6.79 -27.93
C ASN A 4 -5.14 7.63 -27.14
N GLN A 5 -5.52 8.85 -26.77
CA GLN A 5 -4.63 9.82 -26.11
C GLN A 5 -4.04 9.28 -24.80
N PHE A 6 -4.77 8.40 -24.08
CA PHE A 6 -4.22 7.70 -22.91
C PHE A 6 -3.09 6.74 -23.26
N TYR A 7 -3.16 6.10 -24.43
CA TYR A 7 -2.11 5.19 -24.88
C TYR A 7 -0.83 5.93 -25.30
N GLU A 8 -0.97 7.12 -25.88
CA GLU A 8 0.18 7.99 -26.16
C GLU A 8 0.86 8.47 -24.88
N LEU A 9 0.07 8.90 -23.88
CA LEU A 9 0.59 9.28 -22.57
C LEU A 9 1.25 8.11 -21.85
N TYR A 10 0.66 6.91 -21.90
CA TYR A 10 1.27 5.70 -21.37
C TYR A 10 2.66 5.45 -21.96
N ARG A 11 2.82 5.56 -23.29
CA ARG A 11 4.14 5.41 -23.94
C ARG A 11 5.14 6.46 -23.46
N HIS A 12 4.71 7.71 -23.30
CA HIS A 12 5.56 8.80 -22.82
C HIS A 12 5.97 8.61 -21.34
N LEU A 13 5.07 8.10 -20.50
CA LEU A 13 5.37 7.76 -19.11
C LEU A 13 6.43 6.64 -19.04
N GLY A 14 6.36 5.65 -19.93
CA GLY A 14 7.35 4.59 -20.03
C GLY A 14 8.76 5.11 -20.35
N THR A 15 8.89 6.12 -21.21
CA THR A 15 10.19 6.72 -21.54
C THR A 15 10.72 7.67 -20.47
N LEU A 16 9.85 8.26 -19.64
CA LEU A 16 10.22 9.20 -18.58
C LEU A 16 10.71 8.53 -17.29
N ARG A 17 10.71 7.19 -17.21
CA ARG A 17 11.39 6.47 -16.12
C ARG A 17 12.88 6.85 -16.01
N THR A 18 13.49 7.33 -17.10
CA THR A 18 14.91 7.66 -17.18
C THR A 18 15.21 9.17 -17.22
N ASP A 19 14.22 10.04 -17.48
CA ASP A 19 14.41 11.49 -17.64
C ASP A 19 13.43 12.32 -16.79
N ALA A 20 13.97 13.06 -15.80
CA ALA A 20 13.18 13.78 -14.80
C ALA A 20 12.59 15.13 -15.27
N SER A 21 13.08 15.70 -16.38
CA SER A 21 12.82 17.09 -16.76
C SER A 21 11.39 17.39 -17.22
N ASN A 22 10.59 16.38 -17.55
CA ASN A 22 9.24 16.54 -18.12
C ASN A 22 8.12 15.89 -17.29
N ILE A 23 8.41 15.41 -16.09
CA ILE A 23 7.44 14.65 -15.26
C ILE A 23 6.18 15.49 -14.98
N HIS A 24 6.35 16.73 -14.51
CA HIS A 24 5.23 17.62 -14.17
C HIS A 24 4.26 17.83 -15.35
N LEU A 25 4.81 18.09 -16.54
CA LEU A 25 4.00 18.33 -17.74
C LEU A 25 3.19 17.10 -18.17
N VAL A 26 3.76 15.91 -18.04
CA VAL A 26 3.05 14.67 -18.43
C VAL A 26 1.97 14.32 -17.41
N ILE A 27 2.22 14.51 -16.12
CA ILE A 27 1.19 14.36 -15.08
C ILE A 27 0.06 15.38 -15.28
N GLU A 28 0.38 16.63 -15.61
CA GLU A 28 -0.63 17.66 -15.90
C GLU A 28 -1.49 17.30 -17.12
N LYS A 29 -0.87 16.85 -18.22
CA LYS A 29 -1.59 16.37 -19.41
C LYS A 29 -2.52 15.20 -19.10
N LEU A 30 -2.07 14.22 -18.31
CA LEU A 30 -2.90 13.12 -17.86
C LEU A 30 -4.07 13.61 -17.00
N THR A 31 -3.81 14.57 -16.11
CA THR A 31 -4.81 15.17 -15.24
C THR A 31 -5.91 15.88 -16.03
N LEU A 32 -5.52 16.66 -17.05
CA LEU A 32 -6.44 17.34 -17.96
C LEU A 32 -7.28 16.33 -18.75
N LEU A 33 -6.65 15.32 -19.33
CA LEU A 33 -7.35 14.28 -20.09
C LEU A 33 -8.35 13.51 -19.21
N CYS A 34 -7.99 13.21 -17.96
CA CYS A 34 -8.91 12.61 -16.99
C CYS A 34 -10.07 13.54 -16.62
N ARG A 35 -9.83 14.86 -16.53
CA ARG A 35 -10.91 15.83 -16.28
C ARG A 35 -11.88 15.89 -17.46
N GLU A 36 -11.37 15.98 -18.68
CA GLU A 36 -12.18 16.02 -19.91
C GLU A 36 -13.02 14.75 -20.07
N THR A 37 -12.42 13.58 -19.88
CA THR A 37 -13.13 12.30 -19.97
C THR A 37 -14.18 12.12 -18.88
N LYS A 38 -13.92 12.56 -17.64
CA LYS A 38 -14.95 12.60 -16.58
C LYS A 38 -16.15 13.46 -16.97
N THR A 39 -15.94 14.58 -17.67
CA THR A 39 -17.03 15.45 -18.12
C THR A 39 -17.79 14.89 -19.32
N SER A 40 -17.13 14.15 -20.22
CA SER A 40 -17.75 13.61 -21.43
C SER A 40 -18.41 12.24 -21.23
N SER A 41 -18.00 11.49 -20.20
CA SER A 41 -18.42 10.11 -19.97
C SER A 41 -18.74 9.85 -18.50
N SER A 42 -17.99 8.97 -17.83
CA SER A 42 -18.15 8.61 -16.43
C SER A 42 -16.80 8.55 -15.71
N PRO A 43 -16.77 8.71 -14.37
CA PRO A 43 -15.53 8.59 -13.60
C PRO A 43 -14.92 7.18 -13.67
N GLU A 44 -15.75 6.14 -13.81
CA GLU A 44 -15.30 4.76 -13.91
C GLU A 44 -14.60 4.50 -15.26
N GLU A 45 -15.17 4.98 -16.36
CA GLU A 45 -14.56 4.89 -17.69
C GLU A 45 -13.23 5.65 -17.76
N CYS A 46 -13.14 6.83 -17.12
CA CYS A 46 -11.89 7.56 -17.00
C CYS A 46 -10.81 6.75 -16.27
N LEU A 47 -11.15 6.08 -15.16
CA LEU A 47 -10.20 5.26 -14.41
C LEU A 47 -9.75 4.03 -15.21
N LEU A 48 -10.67 3.37 -15.92
CA LEU A 48 -10.35 2.26 -16.81
C LEU A 48 -9.41 2.68 -17.94
N ALA A 49 -9.67 3.84 -18.56
CA ALA A 49 -8.81 4.36 -19.63
C ALA A 49 -7.42 4.77 -19.12
N ALA A 50 -7.34 5.29 -17.89
CA ALA A 50 -6.10 5.70 -17.26
C ALA A 50 -5.30 4.54 -16.64
N ASP A 51 -5.84 3.33 -16.56
CA ASP A 51 -5.28 2.22 -15.76
C ASP A 51 -3.81 1.90 -16.10
N ASN A 52 -3.48 1.87 -17.39
CA ASN A 52 -2.11 1.65 -17.86
C ASN A 52 -1.16 2.80 -17.46
N CYS A 53 -1.64 4.04 -17.50
CA CYS A 53 -0.85 5.20 -17.05
C CYS A 53 -0.61 5.11 -15.53
N LEU A 54 -1.65 4.78 -14.74
CA LEU A 54 -1.53 4.61 -13.30
C LEU A 54 -0.57 3.47 -12.94
N HIS A 55 -0.56 2.39 -13.72
CA HIS A 55 0.41 1.30 -13.55
C HIS A 55 1.86 1.80 -13.71
N GLU A 56 2.14 2.55 -14.77
CA GLU A 56 3.50 3.08 -15.00
C GLU A 56 3.92 4.06 -13.91
N ILE A 57 3.00 4.95 -13.50
CA ILE A 57 3.26 5.91 -12.42
C ILE A 57 3.54 5.17 -11.11
N SER A 58 2.78 4.13 -10.77
CA SER A 58 3.00 3.35 -9.53
C SER A 58 4.35 2.64 -9.45
N ASN A 59 4.99 2.40 -10.60
CA ASN A 59 6.27 1.70 -10.68
C ASN A 59 7.49 2.65 -10.72
N SER A 60 7.26 3.97 -10.67
CA SER A 60 8.32 4.97 -10.67
C SER A 60 8.17 5.92 -9.48
N ALA A 61 9.14 5.91 -8.57
CA ALA A 61 9.08 6.73 -7.35
C ALA A 61 8.97 8.24 -7.64
N SER A 62 9.62 8.73 -8.69
CA SER A 62 9.57 10.15 -9.09
C SER A 62 8.21 10.54 -9.68
N LEU A 63 7.66 9.71 -10.59
CA LEU A 63 6.32 9.93 -11.16
C LEU A 63 5.26 9.86 -10.05
N PHE A 64 5.38 8.87 -9.16
CA PHE A 64 4.47 8.67 -8.04
C PHE A 64 4.47 9.85 -7.08
N ALA A 65 5.65 10.36 -6.70
CA ALA A 65 5.79 11.51 -5.82
C ALA A 65 5.13 12.76 -6.40
N VAL A 66 5.40 13.07 -7.68
CA VAL A 66 4.79 14.21 -8.36
C VAL A 66 3.27 14.04 -8.47
N ALA A 67 2.80 12.89 -8.96
CA ALA A 67 1.37 12.63 -9.17
C ALA A 67 0.57 12.74 -7.87
N LEU A 68 1.02 12.10 -6.78
CA LEU A 68 0.32 12.18 -5.51
C LEU A 68 0.40 13.55 -4.86
N SER A 69 1.53 14.26 -4.97
CA SER A 69 1.62 15.62 -4.44
C SER A 69 0.61 16.57 -5.09
N CYS A 70 0.27 16.35 -6.36
CA CYS A 70 -0.76 17.09 -7.09
C CYS A 70 -2.18 16.58 -6.75
N TRP A 71 -2.43 15.28 -6.92
CA TRP A 71 -3.79 14.73 -6.86
C TRP A 71 -4.31 14.51 -5.45
N LEU A 72 -3.45 14.30 -4.46
CA LEU A 72 -3.89 14.24 -3.07
C LEU A 72 -4.08 15.61 -2.48
N THR A 73 -3.58 16.70 -3.04
CA THR A 73 -3.74 18.03 -2.44
C THR A 73 -4.92 18.81 -3.01
N ASP A 74 -5.47 18.34 -4.13
CA ASP A 74 -6.66 18.87 -4.79
C ASP A 74 -7.81 17.86 -4.69
N ASP A 75 -8.93 18.29 -4.11
CA ASP A 75 -10.09 17.43 -3.86
C ASP A 75 -10.77 16.97 -5.16
N GLU A 76 -10.60 17.70 -6.28
CA GLU A 76 -11.16 17.30 -7.59
C GLU A 76 -10.54 16.00 -8.15
N TYR A 77 -9.30 15.72 -7.76
CA TYR A 77 -8.52 14.60 -8.27
C TYR A 77 -8.41 13.43 -7.29
N HIS A 78 -9.15 13.48 -6.17
CA HIS A 78 -9.06 12.45 -5.14
C HIS A 78 -9.28 11.02 -5.67
N GLY A 79 -10.24 10.84 -6.60
CA GLY A 79 -10.48 9.52 -7.20
C GLY A 79 -9.27 8.95 -7.96
N LEU A 80 -8.51 9.80 -8.66
CA LEU A 80 -7.28 9.39 -9.35
C LEU A 80 -6.18 9.07 -8.34
N ALA A 81 -6.03 9.91 -7.33
CA ALA A 81 -5.06 9.69 -6.26
C ALA A 81 -5.29 8.38 -5.51
N LYS A 82 -6.56 8.08 -5.20
CA LYS A 82 -6.95 6.84 -4.53
C LYS A 82 -6.64 5.63 -5.40
N ALA A 83 -7.02 5.66 -6.68
CA ALA A 83 -6.73 4.57 -7.62
C ALA A 83 -5.21 4.33 -7.76
N LEU A 84 -4.41 5.40 -7.85
CA LEU A 84 -2.95 5.29 -7.89
C LEU A 84 -2.38 4.69 -6.60
N ALA A 85 -2.84 5.17 -5.45
CA ALA A 85 -2.38 4.72 -4.14
C ALA A 85 -2.76 3.26 -3.86
N ASP A 86 -3.95 2.84 -4.28
CA ASP A 86 -4.40 1.44 -4.19
C ASP A 86 -3.51 0.54 -5.06
N LYS A 87 -3.21 0.96 -6.30
CA LYS A 87 -2.35 0.21 -7.22
C LYS A 87 -0.93 0.06 -6.70
N ALA A 88 -0.35 1.14 -6.17
CA ALA A 88 0.96 1.10 -5.54
C ALA A 88 0.96 0.25 -4.24
N SER A 89 -0.12 0.31 -3.46
CA SER A 89 -0.22 -0.47 -2.21
C SER A 89 -0.14 -1.96 -2.46
N VAL A 90 -0.84 -2.46 -3.50
CA VAL A 90 -0.82 -3.89 -3.87
C VAL A 90 0.61 -4.37 -4.16
N ASN A 91 1.41 -3.56 -4.85
CA ASN A 91 2.81 -3.89 -5.16
C ASN A 91 3.72 -3.91 -3.93
N HIS A 92 3.29 -3.31 -2.82
CA HIS A 92 4.13 -3.03 -1.65
C HIS A 92 3.54 -3.53 -0.32
N LEU A 93 2.55 -4.44 -0.35
CA LEU A 93 1.97 -5.02 0.88
C LEU A 93 3.01 -5.79 1.71
N GLN A 94 3.94 -6.47 1.04
CA GLN A 94 5.01 -7.26 1.67
C GLN A 94 6.39 -6.61 1.53
N ALA A 95 6.45 -5.30 1.29
CA ALA A 95 7.73 -4.62 1.19
C ALA A 95 8.55 -4.79 2.49
N GLU A 96 9.85 -5.06 2.32
CA GLU A 96 10.80 -5.22 3.42
C GLU A 96 11.34 -3.88 3.93
N ASN A 97 11.23 -2.83 3.11
CA ASN A 97 11.81 -1.51 3.38
C ASN A 97 10.77 -0.40 3.13
N PRO A 98 10.83 0.72 3.88
CA PRO A 98 10.11 1.93 3.50
C PRO A 98 10.63 2.45 2.16
N LEU A 99 9.72 2.97 1.34
CA LEU A 99 10.07 3.50 0.02
C LEU A 99 10.63 4.92 0.13
N ALA A 100 11.71 5.20 -0.60
CA ALA A 100 12.27 6.54 -0.66
C ALA A 100 11.68 7.33 -1.82
N TYR A 101 11.32 8.58 -1.55
CA TYR A 101 10.82 9.52 -2.53
C TYR A 101 11.69 10.78 -2.51
N ASP A 102 12.01 11.32 -3.69
CA ASP A 102 12.59 12.65 -3.79
C ASP A 102 11.48 13.69 -3.71
N LEU A 103 11.40 14.38 -2.58
CA LEU A 103 10.42 15.44 -2.32
C LEU A 103 11.04 16.84 -2.44
N SER A 104 12.34 16.94 -2.76
CA SER A 104 13.07 18.21 -2.72
C SER A 104 12.56 19.23 -3.74
N SER A 105 12.03 18.76 -4.87
CA SER A 105 11.46 19.60 -5.92
C SER A 105 9.99 19.96 -5.71
N LEU A 106 9.35 19.43 -4.66
CA LEU A 106 7.93 19.62 -4.39
C LEU A 106 7.72 20.78 -3.41
N ASP A 107 6.56 21.41 -3.50
CA ASP A 107 6.14 22.38 -2.49
C ASP A 107 5.98 21.67 -1.12
N GLU A 108 6.63 22.22 -0.09
CA GLU A 108 6.68 21.62 1.24
C GLU A 108 5.26 21.43 1.82
N SER A 109 4.39 22.41 1.67
CA SER A 109 3.04 22.35 2.22
C SER A 109 2.21 21.25 1.57
N ARG A 110 2.38 21.06 0.24
CA ARG A 110 1.77 19.97 -0.51
C ARG A 110 2.33 18.61 -0.12
N ALA A 111 3.64 18.51 0.05
CA ALA A 111 4.30 17.27 0.46
C ALA A 111 3.84 16.81 1.85
N ILE A 112 3.69 17.74 2.80
CA ILE A 112 3.16 17.46 4.15
C ILE A 112 1.69 17.03 4.08
N LEU A 113 0.85 17.75 3.32
CA LEU A 113 -0.57 17.42 3.19
C LEU A 113 -0.77 16.04 2.51
N ALA A 114 0.01 15.74 1.47
CA ALA A 114 0.01 14.45 0.81
C ALA A 114 0.38 13.32 1.79
N ALA A 115 1.40 13.50 2.62
CA ALA A 115 1.81 12.53 3.64
C ALA A 115 0.67 12.24 4.64
N CYS A 116 -0.04 13.29 5.08
CA CYS A 116 -1.19 13.14 5.97
C CYS A 116 -2.33 12.37 5.28
N ARG A 117 -2.66 12.72 4.04
CA ARG A 117 -3.73 12.09 3.27
C ARG A 117 -3.40 10.64 2.89
N LEU A 118 -2.14 10.31 2.64
CA LEU A 118 -1.66 8.93 2.48
C LEU A 118 -1.94 8.08 3.72
N CYS A 119 -1.66 8.61 4.91
CA CYS A 119 -1.99 7.93 6.17
C CYS A 119 -3.51 7.79 6.34
N ALA A 120 -4.29 8.83 6.01
CA ALA A 120 -5.75 8.80 6.06
C ALA A 120 -6.38 7.79 5.08
N LEU A 121 -5.69 7.45 3.99
CA LEU A 121 -6.14 6.44 3.03
C LEU A 121 -5.72 5.03 3.42
N HIS A 122 -4.93 4.86 4.48
CA HIS A 122 -4.40 3.56 4.91
C HIS A 122 -3.67 2.82 3.77
N VAL A 123 -2.94 3.59 2.96
CA VAL A 123 -2.02 3.07 1.93
C VAL A 123 -0.96 2.20 2.60
N SER A 124 -0.42 1.21 1.89
CA SER A 124 0.60 0.28 2.43
C SER A 124 1.62 1.02 3.31
N PRO A 125 1.92 0.54 4.53
CA PRO A 125 2.84 1.23 5.44
C PRO A 125 4.20 1.54 4.81
N ALA A 126 4.68 0.73 3.87
CA ALA A 126 5.94 1.01 3.17
C ALA A 126 5.91 2.31 2.35
N ILE A 127 4.75 2.68 1.81
CA ILE A 127 4.54 3.92 1.05
C ILE A 127 4.39 5.11 2.00
N SER A 128 3.44 5.03 2.94
CA SER A 128 3.09 6.13 3.83
C SER A 128 4.20 6.46 4.84
N LEU A 129 4.84 5.45 5.43
CA LEU A 129 6.03 5.63 6.27
C LEU A 129 7.22 6.13 5.44
N GLY A 130 7.41 5.58 4.25
CA GLY A 130 8.45 5.99 3.32
C GLY A 130 8.36 7.48 2.97
N TRP A 131 7.15 7.97 2.68
CA TRP A 131 6.88 9.38 2.44
C TRP A 131 7.15 10.24 3.69
N ALA A 132 6.70 9.80 4.87
CA ALA A 132 6.92 10.52 6.12
C ALA A 132 8.42 10.69 6.44
N LEU A 133 9.23 9.66 6.22
CA LEU A 133 10.69 9.73 6.39
C LEU A 133 11.36 10.55 5.29
N SER A 134 10.84 10.47 4.06
CA SER A 134 11.31 11.28 2.92
C SER A 134 11.14 12.79 3.15
N LEU A 135 10.12 13.21 3.91
CA LEU A 135 9.96 14.63 4.31
C LEU A 135 11.16 15.13 5.12
N ALA A 136 11.64 14.31 6.06
CA ALA A 136 12.75 14.67 6.92
C ALA A 136 14.09 14.69 6.16
N THR A 137 14.24 13.84 5.13
CA THR A 137 15.44 13.84 4.28
C THR A 137 15.44 14.98 3.26
N ALA A 138 14.27 15.31 2.69
CA ALA A 138 14.16 16.36 1.67
C ALA A 138 14.21 17.78 2.27
N HIS A 139 13.68 17.97 3.48
CA HIS A 139 13.62 19.28 4.14
C HIS A 139 14.24 19.25 5.57
N PRO A 140 15.56 18.97 5.70
CA PRO A 140 16.20 18.76 7.00
C PRO A 140 16.26 20.01 7.88
N ALA A 141 16.12 21.20 7.30
CA ALA A 141 16.13 22.47 8.02
C ALA A 141 14.73 23.00 8.35
N SER A 142 13.67 22.40 7.79
CA SER A 142 12.31 22.91 7.98
C SER A 142 11.65 22.31 9.22
N ALA A 143 11.36 23.17 10.21
CA ALA A 143 10.66 22.74 11.42
C ALA A 143 9.25 22.17 11.15
N PRO A 144 8.40 22.76 10.27
CA PRO A 144 7.13 22.14 9.88
C PRO A 144 7.29 20.73 9.30
N ALA A 145 8.19 20.52 8.35
CA ALA A 145 8.43 19.20 7.75
C ALA A 145 8.93 18.17 8.76
N LEU A 146 9.88 18.56 9.64
CA LEU A 146 10.39 17.66 10.68
C LEU A 146 9.34 17.31 11.73
N ASN A 147 8.53 18.29 12.16
CA ASN A 147 7.42 18.04 13.08
C ASN A 147 6.37 17.13 12.45
N ALA A 148 6.08 17.34 11.16
CA ALA A 148 5.17 16.49 10.42
C ALA A 148 5.67 15.05 10.30
N ALA A 149 6.94 14.87 9.91
CA ALA A 149 7.59 13.56 9.85
C ALA A 149 7.51 12.83 11.20
N ARG A 150 7.83 13.51 12.31
CA ARG A 150 7.74 12.92 13.66
C ARG A 150 6.32 12.50 14.02
N ALA A 151 5.33 13.35 13.78
CA ALA A 151 3.93 13.06 14.08
C ALA A 151 3.40 11.86 13.26
N LEU A 152 3.78 11.77 11.98
CA LEU A 152 3.37 10.69 11.09
C LEU A 152 4.09 9.37 11.41
N VAL A 153 5.38 9.40 11.76
CA VAL A 153 6.10 8.21 12.23
C VAL A 153 5.49 7.70 13.54
N LEU A 154 5.14 8.59 14.47
CA LEU A 154 4.43 8.20 15.69
C LEU A 154 3.07 7.57 15.38
N HIS A 155 2.32 8.14 14.42
CA HIS A 155 1.06 7.55 13.96
C HIS A 155 1.27 6.13 13.42
N HIS A 156 2.32 5.88 12.64
CA HIS A 156 2.68 4.55 12.17
C HIS A 156 3.00 3.58 13.31
N MET A 157 3.76 4.01 14.31
CA MET A 157 4.05 3.19 15.49
C MET A 157 2.79 2.82 16.27
N GLN A 158 1.78 3.70 16.28
CA GLN A 158 0.52 3.48 17.00
C GLN A 158 -0.47 2.61 16.22
N GLU A 159 -0.57 2.80 14.90
CA GLU A 159 -1.55 2.06 14.09
C GLU A 159 -0.99 0.74 13.53
N TYR A 160 0.32 0.68 13.24
CA TYR A 160 0.99 -0.45 12.58
C TYR A 160 2.34 -0.79 13.26
N PRO A 161 2.38 -1.07 14.57
CA PRO A 161 3.63 -1.29 15.29
C PRO A 161 4.49 -2.42 14.69
N TRP A 162 3.87 -3.53 14.28
CA TRP A 162 4.60 -4.70 13.78
C TRP A 162 5.21 -4.45 12.42
N THR A 163 4.44 -3.87 11.50
CA THR A 163 4.90 -3.54 10.16
C THR A 163 5.94 -2.42 10.21
N THR A 164 5.75 -1.42 11.07
CA THR A 164 6.71 -0.33 11.26
C THR A 164 8.04 -0.86 11.80
N LEU A 165 8.01 -1.76 12.80
CA LEU A 165 9.21 -2.42 13.33
C LEU A 165 9.93 -3.22 12.24
N ARG A 166 9.19 -4.02 11.46
CA ARG A 166 9.75 -4.80 10.35
C ARG A 166 10.42 -3.92 9.29
N LEU A 167 9.75 -2.84 8.88
CA LEU A 167 10.26 -1.93 7.84
C LEU A 167 11.52 -1.18 8.32
N LEU A 168 11.52 -0.71 9.57
CA LEU A 168 12.64 0.07 10.12
C LEU A 168 13.84 -0.80 10.51
N SER A 169 13.63 -2.06 10.89
CA SER A 169 14.71 -2.98 11.28
C SER A 169 15.56 -3.47 10.11
N SER A 170 15.12 -3.26 8.87
CA SER A 170 15.88 -3.68 7.69
C SER A 170 17.16 -2.86 7.51
N LEU A 171 18.30 -3.56 7.45
CA LEU A 171 19.63 -2.98 7.21
C LEU A 171 19.75 -2.33 5.81
N LYS A 172 18.89 -2.73 4.87
CA LYS A 172 18.86 -2.16 3.51
C LYS A 172 17.98 -0.91 3.40
N SER A 173 17.39 -0.46 4.51
CA SER A 173 16.50 0.70 4.48
C SER A 173 17.29 1.97 4.10
N PRO A 174 16.76 2.80 3.18
CA PRO A 174 17.38 4.06 2.80
C PRO A 174 17.41 5.09 3.94
N PHE A 175 16.65 4.84 5.02
CA PHE A 175 16.50 5.74 6.17
C PHE A 175 17.27 5.30 7.41
N THR A 176 18.17 4.32 7.31
CA THR A 176 18.97 3.79 8.44
C THR A 176 19.79 4.87 9.17
N SER A 177 20.24 5.90 8.45
CA SER A 177 21.03 7.00 9.02
C SER A 177 20.17 8.09 9.68
N LEU A 178 18.86 8.13 9.42
CA LEU A 178 17.97 9.18 9.88
C LEU A 178 17.62 9.03 11.37
N GLU A 179 17.90 10.06 12.16
CA GLU A 179 17.68 10.02 13.61
C GLU A 179 16.22 9.72 14.01
N ILE A 180 15.24 10.26 13.28
CA ILE A 180 13.81 9.98 13.54
C ILE A 180 13.51 8.48 13.38
N ALA A 181 14.09 7.83 12.37
CA ALA A 181 13.91 6.40 12.12
C ALA A 181 14.58 5.55 13.21
N LYS A 182 15.81 5.91 13.61
CA LYS A 182 16.54 5.22 14.71
C LYS A 182 15.80 5.31 16.03
N MET A 183 15.31 6.51 16.39
CA MET A 183 14.55 6.72 17.62
C MET A 183 13.25 5.90 17.62
N ALA A 184 12.52 5.90 16.51
CA ALA A 184 11.30 5.11 16.36
C ALA A 184 11.56 3.61 16.47
N LEU A 185 12.62 3.11 15.81
CA LEU A 185 13.04 1.71 15.90
C LEU A 185 13.37 1.32 17.34
N ALA A 186 14.23 2.09 18.02
CA ALA A 186 14.63 1.80 19.39
C ALA A 186 13.42 1.78 20.35
N GLN A 187 12.45 2.70 20.15
CA GLN A 187 11.23 2.73 20.95
C GLN A 187 10.34 1.50 20.68
N LEU A 188 10.18 1.08 19.43
CA LEU A 188 9.41 -0.12 19.09
C LEU A 188 10.08 -1.39 19.63
N GLU A 189 11.40 -1.50 19.52
CA GLU A 189 12.17 -2.61 20.09
C GLU A 189 12.03 -2.67 21.62
N GLN A 190 12.10 -1.51 22.29
CA GLN A 190 11.88 -1.43 23.73
C GLN A 190 10.46 -1.87 24.11
N GLN A 191 9.44 -1.41 23.38
CA GLN A 191 8.05 -1.81 23.60
C GLN A 191 7.87 -3.32 23.39
N GLN A 192 8.43 -3.87 22.32
CA GLN A 192 8.36 -5.30 22.04
C GLN A 192 9.05 -6.13 23.14
N ASN A 193 10.24 -5.70 23.56
CA ASN A 193 10.97 -6.36 24.65
C ASN A 193 10.19 -6.28 25.97
N HIS A 194 9.56 -5.15 26.26
CA HIS A 194 8.70 -5.01 27.43
C HIS A 194 7.53 -5.99 27.39
N LEU A 195 6.83 -6.08 26.25
CA LEU A 195 5.72 -7.03 26.05
C LEU A 195 6.16 -8.48 26.22
N ASN A 196 7.34 -8.85 25.72
CA ASN A 196 7.89 -10.20 25.84
C ASN A 196 8.21 -10.60 27.29
N VAL A 197 8.44 -9.64 28.19
CA VAL A 197 8.75 -9.87 29.61
C VAL A 197 7.48 -9.94 30.47
N LEU A 198 6.33 -9.49 29.96
CA LEU A 198 5.08 -9.53 30.74
C LEU A 198 4.67 -10.97 31.08
N PRO A 199 4.19 -11.23 32.30
CA PRO A 199 3.75 -12.56 32.70
C PRO A 199 2.51 -12.97 31.90
N VAL A 200 2.52 -14.20 31.37
CA VAL A 200 1.36 -14.78 30.69
C VAL A 200 0.32 -15.16 31.75
N LEU A 201 -0.70 -14.32 31.88
CA LEU A 201 -1.83 -14.55 32.78
C LEU A 201 -2.76 -15.62 32.19
N ARG A 202 -3.03 -16.67 32.97
CA ARG A 202 -3.86 -17.80 32.53
C ARG A 202 -5.32 -17.39 32.34
N GLU A 203 -5.76 -16.34 33.01
CA GLU A 203 -7.12 -15.79 32.92
C GLU A 203 -7.42 -15.22 31.53
N PHE A 204 -6.39 -14.73 30.81
CA PHE A 204 -6.52 -14.23 29.44
C PHE A 204 -6.28 -15.31 28.38
N ALA A 205 -5.86 -16.52 28.77
CA ALA A 205 -5.72 -17.61 27.83
C ALA A 205 -7.10 -18.12 27.40
N MET A 206 -7.37 -18.16 26.09
CA MET A 206 -8.63 -18.71 25.59
C MET A 206 -8.81 -20.18 26.05
N PRO A 207 -9.89 -20.50 26.79
CA PRO A 207 -10.21 -21.88 27.16
C PRO A 207 -10.33 -22.78 25.93
N PRO A 208 -10.12 -24.11 26.07
CA PRO A 208 -10.17 -25.04 24.94
C PRO A 208 -11.45 -24.93 24.10
N GLU A 209 -12.60 -24.77 24.74
CA GLU A 209 -13.90 -24.62 24.07
C GLU A 209 -13.97 -23.34 23.23
N MET A 210 -13.57 -22.21 23.80
CA MET A 210 -13.49 -20.94 23.05
C MET A 210 -12.48 -21.02 21.90
N ARG A 211 -11.35 -21.72 22.08
CA ARG A 211 -10.39 -21.95 20.99
C ARG A 211 -11.00 -22.73 19.83
N LEU A 212 -11.80 -23.76 20.13
CA LEU A 212 -12.51 -24.53 19.11
C LEU A 212 -13.56 -23.67 18.39
N MET A 213 -14.35 -22.89 19.15
CA MET A 213 -15.32 -21.96 18.56
C MET A 213 -14.63 -20.90 17.70
N TYR A 214 -13.57 -20.26 18.20
CA TYR A 214 -12.79 -19.28 17.47
C TYR A 214 -12.20 -19.87 16.19
N ALA A 215 -11.60 -21.07 16.26
CA ALA A 215 -11.07 -21.75 15.08
C ALA A 215 -12.18 -22.08 14.06
N SER A 216 -13.37 -22.45 14.52
CA SER A 216 -14.54 -22.66 13.66
C SER A 216 -14.98 -21.37 12.97
N LEU A 217 -15.12 -20.28 13.73
CA LEU A 217 -15.48 -18.96 13.23
C LEU A 217 -14.43 -18.42 12.24
N LYS A 218 -13.15 -18.62 12.51
CA LYS A 218 -12.08 -18.24 11.59
C LYS A 218 -12.09 -19.05 10.31
N ARG A 219 -12.42 -20.35 10.39
CA ARG A 219 -12.61 -21.17 9.18
C ARG A 219 -13.82 -20.72 8.36
N SER A 220 -14.94 -20.36 8.99
CA SER A 220 -16.10 -19.84 8.25
C SER A 220 -15.79 -18.50 7.61
N GLU A 221 -15.17 -17.58 8.34
CA GLU A 221 -14.73 -16.28 7.83
C GLU A 221 -13.79 -16.45 6.61
N ASN A 222 -12.77 -17.31 6.72
CA ASN A 222 -11.86 -17.58 5.61
C ASN A 222 -12.57 -18.19 4.40
N ARG A 223 -13.54 -19.09 4.62
CA ARG A 223 -14.35 -19.67 3.54
C ARG A 223 -15.18 -18.60 2.84
N ASP A 224 -15.77 -17.68 3.60
CA ASP A 224 -16.57 -16.60 3.04
C ASP A 224 -15.69 -15.60 2.28
N ILE A 225 -14.53 -15.21 2.82
CA ILE A 225 -13.55 -14.36 2.12
C ILE A 225 -13.14 -15.02 0.80
N GLN A 226 -12.81 -16.31 0.83
CA GLN A 226 -12.40 -17.03 -0.37
C GLN A 226 -13.53 -17.14 -1.40
N ARG A 227 -14.76 -17.41 -0.96
CA ARG A 227 -15.94 -17.43 -1.85
C ARG A 227 -16.16 -16.07 -2.52
N HIS A 228 -16.15 -14.98 -1.76
CA HIS A 228 -16.31 -13.63 -2.33
C HIS A 228 -15.15 -13.23 -3.24
N SER A 229 -13.92 -13.67 -2.93
CA SER A 229 -12.76 -13.49 -3.80
C SER A 229 -12.93 -14.26 -5.11
N GLU A 230 -13.43 -15.49 -5.05
CA GLU A 230 -13.70 -16.35 -6.22
C GLU A 230 -14.78 -15.79 -7.13
N GLU A 231 -15.90 -15.33 -6.56
CA GLU A 231 -17.00 -14.70 -7.31
C GLU A 231 -16.51 -13.49 -8.13
N LYS A 232 -15.57 -12.72 -7.58
CA LYS A 232 -15.00 -11.52 -8.20
C LYS A 232 -13.76 -11.78 -9.05
N SER A 233 -13.17 -12.97 -8.98
CA SER A 233 -11.92 -13.29 -9.67
C SER A 233 -12.20 -13.74 -11.11
N ILE A 234 -11.68 -12.99 -12.08
CA ILE A 234 -11.69 -13.38 -13.50
C ILE A 234 -11.01 -14.74 -13.69
N PHE A 235 -9.94 -15.03 -12.95
CA PHE A 235 -9.28 -16.34 -12.98
C PHE A 235 -10.14 -17.46 -12.40
N GLY A 236 -10.93 -17.18 -11.36
CA GLY A 236 -11.89 -18.15 -10.81
C GLY A 236 -13.03 -18.50 -11.78
N GLN A 237 -13.35 -17.59 -12.70
CA GLN A 237 -14.35 -17.80 -13.75
C GLN A 237 -13.77 -18.55 -14.97
N LEU A 238 -12.48 -18.38 -15.26
CA LEU A 238 -11.80 -18.97 -16.41
C LEU A 238 -11.16 -20.33 -16.13
N PHE A 239 -10.68 -20.56 -14.91
CA PHE A 239 -9.90 -21.75 -14.55
C PHE A 239 -10.62 -22.60 -13.51
N THR A 240 -10.66 -23.92 -13.73
CA THR A 240 -11.20 -24.86 -12.76
C THR A 240 -10.18 -25.09 -11.65
N LYS A 241 -10.48 -24.61 -10.42
CA LYS A 241 -9.62 -24.84 -9.27
C LYS A 241 -9.74 -26.27 -8.77
N GLN A 242 -8.61 -26.96 -8.62
CA GLN A 242 -8.52 -28.24 -7.90
C GLN A 242 -7.87 -28.01 -6.54
N TYR A 243 -8.49 -28.53 -5.48
CA TYR A 243 -8.02 -28.38 -4.11
C TYR A 243 -7.28 -29.64 -3.66
N PHE A 244 -5.97 -29.52 -3.48
CA PHE A 244 -5.14 -30.60 -2.94
C PHE A 244 -4.90 -30.36 -1.45
N LYS A 245 -5.43 -31.25 -0.59
CA LYS A 245 -5.09 -31.26 0.84
C LYS A 245 -3.79 -32.02 1.03
N TYR A 246 -2.75 -31.35 1.55
CA TYR A 246 -1.49 -31.96 1.99
C TYR A 246 -0.60 -32.57 0.87
N ALA A 247 -0.59 -31.95 -0.32
CA ALA A 247 0.34 -32.32 -1.37
C ALA A 247 1.44 -31.26 -1.50
N SER A 248 2.69 -31.65 -1.26
CA SER A 248 3.86 -30.83 -1.62
C SER A 248 4.22 -30.98 -3.10
N LYS A 249 3.72 -32.03 -3.76
CA LYS A 249 3.87 -32.31 -5.20
C LYS A 249 2.54 -32.78 -5.77
N THR A 250 2.16 -32.23 -6.91
CA THR A 250 1.00 -32.69 -7.69
C THR A 250 1.48 -33.21 -9.03
N ALA A 251 1.12 -34.45 -9.37
CA ALA A 251 1.28 -34.96 -10.73
C ALA A 251 0.11 -34.46 -11.57
N LEU A 252 0.42 -33.77 -12.68
CA LEU A 252 -0.56 -33.34 -13.67
C LEU A 252 -0.26 -34.06 -14.98
N GLU A 253 -1.29 -34.71 -15.51
CA GLU A 253 -1.27 -35.27 -16.86
C GLU A 253 -1.80 -34.20 -17.83
N PHE A 254 -0.99 -33.84 -18.82
CA PHE A 254 -1.39 -32.97 -19.92
C PHE A 254 -1.49 -33.80 -21.20
N SER A 255 -2.64 -33.73 -21.88
CA SER A 255 -2.77 -34.24 -23.23
C SER A 255 -2.21 -33.21 -24.22
N VAL A 256 -1.18 -33.59 -24.97
CA VAL A 256 -0.58 -32.76 -26.03
C VAL A 256 -0.74 -33.52 -27.34
N GLY A 257 -1.84 -33.25 -28.06
CA GLY A 257 -2.22 -34.04 -29.23
C GLY A 257 -2.73 -35.43 -28.81
N ASP A 258 -2.20 -36.49 -29.42
CA ASP A 258 -2.51 -37.89 -29.09
C ASP A 258 -1.64 -38.47 -27.94
N ASP A 259 -0.65 -37.71 -27.46
CA ASP A 259 0.26 -38.13 -26.39
C ASP A 259 -0.15 -37.58 -25.03
N VAL A 260 -0.11 -38.43 -24.00
CA VAL A 260 -0.27 -38.03 -22.59
C VAL A 260 1.11 -37.87 -21.96
N LYS A 261 1.37 -36.69 -21.39
CA LYS A 261 2.60 -36.40 -20.64
C LYS A 261 2.27 -36.10 -19.18
N GLU A 262 2.85 -36.88 -18.29
CA GLU A 262 2.79 -36.63 -16.85
C GLU A 262 3.95 -35.70 -16.44
N THR A 263 3.65 -34.65 -15.68
CA THR A 263 4.65 -33.76 -15.09
C THR A 263 4.29 -33.46 -13.66
N THR A 264 5.30 -33.43 -12.78
CA THR A 264 5.10 -33.10 -11.37
C THR A 264 5.37 -31.62 -11.14
N LEU A 265 4.42 -30.91 -10.54
CA LEU A 265 4.57 -29.54 -10.06
C LEU A 265 4.78 -29.54 -8.55
N GLU A 266 5.85 -28.89 -8.11
CA GLU A 266 6.06 -28.62 -6.68
C GLU A 266 5.15 -27.47 -6.24
N MET A 267 4.42 -27.68 -5.15
CA MET A 267 3.51 -26.69 -4.59
C MET A 267 4.27 -25.84 -3.56
N THR A 268 4.46 -24.55 -3.84
CA THR A 268 5.00 -23.60 -2.86
C THR A 268 3.85 -22.93 -2.09
N PRO A 269 3.83 -22.96 -0.75
CA PRO A 269 2.86 -22.19 0.00
C PRO A 269 3.10 -20.70 -0.24
N PHE A 270 2.06 -19.97 -0.66
CA PHE A 270 2.06 -18.53 -0.77
C PHE A 270 1.12 -17.96 0.28
N GLN A 271 1.64 -17.10 1.16
CA GLN A 271 0.85 -16.43 2.19
C GLN A 271 1.13 -14.94 2.15
N VAL A 272 0.06 -14.15 2.21
CA VAL A 272 0.12 -12.70 2.36
C VAL A 272 -0.48 -12.32 3.71
N GLU A 273 0.34 -11.66 4.53
CA GLU A 273 -0.06 -11.11 5.82
C GLU A 273 0.05 -9.59 5.75
N VAL A 274 -1.02 -8.92 6.17
CA VAL A 274 -1.09 -7.46 6.23
C VAL A 274 -1.62 -7.07 7.61
N GLU A 275 -0.92 -6.15 8.26
CA GLU A 275 -1.39 -5.55 9.50
C GLU A 275 -2.47 -4.51 9.19
N LEU A 276 -3.61 -4.63 9.88
CA LEU A 276 -4.66 -3.61 9.83
C LEU A 276 -4.42 -2.57 10.93
N PRO A 277 -4.88 -1.32 10.74
CA PRO A 277 -4.77 -0.29 11.76
C PRO A 277 -5.35 -0.77 13.09
N ILE A 278 -4.61 -0.60 14.18
CA ILE A 278 -5.05 -1.02 15.52
C ILE A 278 -6.38 -0.38 15.89
N THR A 279 -6.56 0.92 15.59
CA THR A 279 -7.80 1.64 15.94
C THR A 279 -9.03 1.03 15.29
N TRP A 280 -8.91 0.41 14.11
CA TRP A 280 -10.07 -0.25 13.48
C TRP A 280 -10.58 -1.44 14.29
N ARG A 281 -9.71 -2.08 15.08
CA ARG A 281 -10.07 -3.22 15.92
C ARG A 281 -10.49 -2.81 17.33
N THR A 282 -9.84 -1.78 17.90
CA THR A 282 -10.00 -1.44 19.31
C THR A 282 -10.91 -0.25 19.56
N ASP A 283 -10.88 0.78 18.71
CA ASP A 283 -11.66 2.01 18.84
C ASP A 283 -11.93 2.66 17.47
N PRO A 284 -12.96 2.20 16.74
CA PRO A 284 -13.22 2.65 15.38
C PRO A 284 -13.65 4.12 15.30
N LEU A 285 -14.26 4.67 16.37
CA LEU A 285 -14.68 6.07 16.41
C LEU A 285 -13.47 7.00 16.46
N SER A 286 -12.50 6.70 17.34
CA SER A 286 -11.24 7.45 17.37
C SER A 286 -10.44 7.29 16.09
N GLY A 287 -10.49 6.11 15.46
CA GLY A 287 -9.92 5.87 14.13
C GLY A 287 -10.51 6.81 13.08
N GLU A 288 -11.84 6.92 13.00
CA GLU A 288 -12.51 7.81 12.04
C GLU A 288 -12.19 9.29 12.28
N LEU A 289 -12.16 9.72 13.55
CA LEU A 289 -11.80 11.10 13.92
C LEU A 289 -10.35 11.42 13.54
N THR A 290 -9.43 10.48 13.74
CA THR A 290 -8.02 10.63 13.35
C THR A 290 -7.89 10.69 11.84
N ARG A 291 -8.60 9.83 11.11
CA ARG A 291 -8.66 9.85 9.64
C ARG A 291 -9.16 11.19 9.10
N LYS A 292 -10.26 11.73 9.63
CA LYS A 292 -10.79 13.06 9.24
C LYS A 292 -9.81 14.18 9.53
N ARG A 293 -9.02 14.05 10.59
CA ARG A 293 -8.00 15.04 10.97
C ARG A 293 -6.80 15.02 10.02
N LEU A 294 -6.28 13.82 9.73
CA LEU A 294 -5.21 13.58 8.76
C LEU A 294 -5.62 14.04 7.35
N TRP A 295 -6.88 13.80 6.95
CA TRP A 295 -7.41 14.29 5.68
C TRP A 295 -7.31 15.82 5.53
N LYS A 296 -7.52 16.54 6.63
CA LYS A 296 -7.42 18.00 6.72
C LYS A 296 -5.97 18.50 6.91
N GLY A 297 -4.97 17.61 6.93
CA GLY A 297 -3.57 17.97 7.16
C GLY A 297 -3.26 18.45 8.58
N LYS A 298 -4.12 18.12 9.56
CA LYS A 298 -3.93 18.57 10.96
C LYS A 298 -3.15 17.54 11.75
N LEU A 299 -1.89 17.82 12.03
CA LEU A 299 -1.02 17.02 12.89
C LEU A 299 -1.12 17.57 14.33
N LYS A 300 -1.31 16.68 15.31
CA LYS A 300 -1.33 17.06 16.73
C LYS A 300 0.07 17.05 17.28
#